data_AF-A0A1F0CJ40-F1
#
_entry.id   AF-A0A1F0CJ40-F1
#
_cell.length_a   1.000
_cell.length_b   1.000
_cell.length_c   1.000
_cell.angle_alpha   90.00
_cell.angle_beta   90.00
_cell.angle_gamma   90.00
#
_symmetry.space_group_name_H-M   'P 1'
#
loop_
_entity.id
_entity.type
_entity.pdbx_description
1 polymer ?
#
loop_
_entity_poly.entity_id
_entity_poly.type
_entity_poly.pdbx_seq_one_letter_code
_entity_poly.pdbx_strand_id
1 'polypeptide(L)'
;MASEGIRLRIYINKHKKMIIAPDYNDRYGGVSNVTIQIRDGKLSKEINQRINEAVNFIIKEYEPMFDTPIIDDLFREKEQEIRKMVDYDTALTEMVEGLDIEDN
;
A
#
# COMPACT_ATOMS: atom_id res chain seq x y z
N MET A 1 -9.95 5.67 12.23
CA MET A 1 -10.21 5.14 10.87
C MET A 1 -9.86 3.67 10.92
N ALA A 2 -10.80 2.76 10.66
CA ALA A 2 -10.46 1.34 10.58
C ALA A 2 -9.57 1.17 9.34
N SER A 3 -8.36 0.60 9.49
CA SER A 3 -7.57 0.25 8.33
C SER A 3 -8.41 -0.66 7.44
N GLU A 4 -8.53 -0.34 6.16
CA GLU A 4 -9.07 -1.30 5.21
C GLU A 4 -8.13 -2.52 5.27
N GLY A 5 -8.60 -3.60 5.88
CA GLY A 5 -7.83 -4.84 6.00
C GLY A 5 -7.31 -5.28 4.63
N ILE A 6 -6.16 -5.95 4.62
CA ILE A 6 -5.54 -6.40 3.38
C ILE A 6 -6.53 -7.27 2.63
N ARG A 7 -6.90 -6.87 1.41
CA ARG A 7 -7.72 -7.69 0.52
C ARG A 7 -6.82 -8.74 -0.10
N LEU A 8 -7.12 -9.99 0.24
CA LEU A 8 -6.34 -11.15 -0.17
C LEU A 8 -7.19 -12.10 -1.00
N ARG A 9 -6.58 -12.63 -2.06
CA ARG A 9 -7.11 -13.72 -2.87
C ARG A 9 -6.50 -15.03 -2.41
N ILE A 10 -7.32 -16.07 -2.42
CA ILE A 10 -6.94 -17.41 -1.99
C ILE A 10 -6.95 -18.32 -3.20
N TYR A 11 -5.84 -18.99 -3.45
CA TYR A 11 -5.69 -19.97 -4.52
C TYR A 11 -5.29 -21.32 -3.95
N ILE A 12 -5.68 -22.39 -4.64
CA ILE A 12 -5.21 -23.75 -4.37
C ILE A 12 -4.50 -24.26 -5.62
N ASN A 13 -3.30 -24.81 -5.46
CA ASN A 13 -2.57 -25.45 -6.56
C ASN A 13 -2.88 -26.96 -6.69
N LYS A 14 -2.40 -27.60 -7.77
CA LYS A 14 -2.56 -29.05 -8.00
C LYS A 14 -2.04 -29.97 -6.87
N HIS A 15 -1.16 -29.45 -6.02
CA HIS A 15 -0.61 -30.17 -4.86
C HIS A 15 -1.41 -29.93 -3.57
N LYS A 16 -2.61 -29.35 -3.67
CA LYS A 16 -3.50 -29.03 -2.55
C LYS A 16 -2.86 -28.07 -1.53
N LYS A 17 -1.95 -27.20 -2.00
CA LYS A 17 -1.35 -26.14 -1.18
C LYS A 17 -2.09 -24.83 -1.40
N MET A 18 -2.37 -24.14 -0.30
CA MET A 18 -3.00 -22.82 -0.30
C MET A 18 -1.96 -21.73 -0.57
N ILE A 19 -2.32 -20.77 -1.41
CA ILE A 19 -1.53 -19.61 -1.79
C ILE A 19 -2.38 -18.38 -1.50
N ILE A 20 -1.81 -17.41 -0.80
CA ILE A 20 -2.43 -16.13 -0.47
C ILE A 20 -1.72 -15.06 -1.29
N ALA A 21 -2.47 -14.24 -2.02
CA ALA A 21 -1.91 -13.15 -2.81
C ALA A 21 -2.68 -11.84 -2.58
N PRO A 22 -2.03 -10.66 -2.63
CA PRO A 22 -2.69 -9.37 -2.59
C PRO A 22 -3.62 -9.15 -3.79
N ASP A 23 -4.72 -8.40 -3.58
CA ASP A 23 -5.72 -8.09 -4.63
C ASP A 23 -5.28 -6.98 -5.60
N TYR A 24 -4.13 -6.33 -5.36
CA TYR A 24 -3.63 -5.22 -6.16
C TYR A 24 -2.91 -5.74 -7.41
N ASN A 25 -3.59 -5.75 -8.55
CA ASN A 25 -3.04 -6.02 -9.89
C ASN A 25 -2.54 -7.45 -10.17
N ASP A 26 -3.40 -8.20 -10.85
CA ASP A 26 -3.13 -9.45 -11.58
C ASP A 26 -2.19 -9.24 -12.80
N ARG A 27 -1.13 -8.43 -12.66
CA ARG A 27 -0.14 -8.14 -13.73
C ARG A 27 1.08 -9.05 -13.71
N TYR A 28 1.18 -9.98 -12.76
CA TYR A 28 2.28 -10.94 -12.70
C TYR A 28 1.74 -12.37 -12.74
N GLY A 29 1.98 -13.03 -13.87
CA GLY A 29 1.74 -14.46 -14.11
C GLY A 29 2.56 -15.39 -13.22
N GLY A 30 2.32 -15.33 -11.90
CA GLY A 30 2.95 -16.17 -10.89
C GLY A 30 2.05 -17.31 -10.39
N VAL A 31 0.75 -17.26 -10.69
CA VAL A 31 -0.16 -18.36 -10.39
C VAL A 31 -0.10 -19.34 -11.57
N SER A 32 0.67 -20.42 -11.42
CA SER A 32 0.86 -21.42 -12.48
C SER A 32 -0.48 -21.79 -13.15
N ASN A 33 -0.49 -22.17 -14.43
CA ASN A 33 -1.68 -22.62 -15.18
C ASN A 33 -2.54 -23.71 -14.48
N VAL A 34 -2.12 -24.24 -13.33
CA VAL A 34 -2.81 -25.26 -12.54
C VAL A 34 -3.14 -24.78 -11.11
N THR A 35 -3.74 -23.60 -11.00
CA THR A 35 -4.29 -23.08 -9.75
C THR A 35 -5.75 -22.67 -9.90
N ILE A 36 -6.54 -22.89 -8.86
CA ILE A 36 -7.95 -22.52 -8.79
C ILE A 36 -8.12 -21.47 -7.71
N GLN A 37 -8.77 -20.35 -8.04
CA GLN A 37 -9.14 -19.32 -7.08
C GLN A 37 -10.37 -19.76 -6.29
N ILE A 38 -10.32 -19.62 -4.96
CA ILE A 38 -11.50 -19.65 -4.11
C ILE A 38 -12.19 -18.29 -4.23
N ARG A 39 -13.34 -18.25 -4.91
CA ARG A 39 -14.15 -17.04 -5.06
C ARG A 39 -14.79 -16.62 -3.73
N ASP A 40 -15.31 -15.41 -3.71
CA ASP A 40 -15.98 -14.85 -2.53
C ASP A 40 -17.14 -15.72 -2.04
N GLY A 41 -17.05 -16.14 -0.79
CA GLY A 41 -18.01 -17.00 -0.12
C GLY A 41 -17.74 -17.05 1.39
N LYS A 42 -18.50 -17.89 2.12
CA LYS A 42 -18.33 -18.02 3.58
C LYS A 42 -16.90 -18.42 3.98
N LEU A 43 -16.34 -19.40 3.28
CA LEU A 43 -14.99 -19.91 3.55
C LEU A 43 -13.91 -18.84 3.28
N SER A 44 -13.95 -18.15 2.14
CA SER A 44 -12.94 -17.14 1.82
C SER A 44 -13.01 -15.94 2.78
N LYS A 45 -14.21 -15.56 3.23
CA LYS A 45 -14.40 -14.51 4.25
C LYS A 45 -13.79 -14.90 5.59
N GLU A 46 -14.03 -16.13 6.06
CA GLU A 46 -13.44 -16.62 7.31
C GLU A 46 -11.90 -16.66 7.24
N ILE A 47 -11.35 -17.19 6.14
CA ILE A 47 -9.89 -17.22 5.95
C ILE A 47 -9.31 -15.81 5.93
N ASN A 48 -9.92 -14.89 5.17
CA ASN A 48 -9.46 -13.51 5.10
C ASN A 48 -9.56 -12.79 6.45
N GLN A 49 -10.60 -13.05 7.23
CA GLN A 49 -10.72 -12.50 8.58
C GLN A 49 -9.56 -12.99 9.47
N ARG A 50 -9.31 -14.29 9.52
CA ARG A 50 -8.23 -14.86 10.34
C ARG A 50 -6.84 -14.36 9.92
N ILE A 51 -6.61 -14.20 8.61
CA ILE A 51 -5.34 -13.64 8.13
C ILE A 51 -5.21 -12.18 8.57
N ASN A 52 -6.26 -11.37 8.43
CA ASN A 52 -6.23 -9.98 8.87
C ASN A 52 -6.01 -9.86 10.38
N GLU A 53 -6.62 -10.73 11.19
CA GLU A 53 -6.37 -10.80 12.63
C GLU A 53 -4.90 -11.12 12.94
N ALA A 54 -4.32 -12.12 12.25
CA ALA A 54 -2.92 -12.49 12.43
C ALA A 54 -1.95 -11.38 11.99
N VAL A 55 -2.22 -10.73 10.86
CA VAL A 55 -1.40 -9.60 10.37
C VAL A 55 -1.49 -8.43 11.35
N ASN A 56 -2.70 -8.07 11.80
CA ASN A 56 -2.88 -6.98 12.76
C ASN A 56 -2.21 -7.27 14.10
N PHE A 57 -2.19 -8.54 14.54
CA PHE A 57 -1.44 -8.94 15.72
C PHE A 57 0.06 -8.65 15.55
N ILE A 58 0.65 -9.07 14.42
CA ILE A 58 2.07 -8.82 14.12
C ILE A 58 2.33 -7.31 14.04
N ILE A 59 1.49 -6.54 13.34
CA ILE A 59 1.66 -5.08 13.24
C ILE A 59 1.74 -4.46 14.64
N LYS A 60 0.78 -4.76 15.51
CA LYS A 60 0.75 -4.22 16.88
C LYS A 60 1.92 -4.66 17.74
N GLU A 61 2.48 -5.85 17.50
CA GLU A 61 3.67 -6.34 18.20
C GLU A 61 4.89 -5.47 17.89
N TYR A 62 5.04 -5.02 16.64
CA TYR A 62 6.21 -4.25 16.19
C TYR A 62 6.01 -2.74 16.17
N GLU A 63 4.77 -2.24 16.14
CA GLU A 63 4.43 -0.80 16.19
C GLU A 63 5.23 -0.01 17.25
N PRO A 64 5.36 -0.48 18.51
CA PRO A 64 6.11 0.24 19.54
C PRO A 64 7.60 0.40 19.25
N MET A 65 8.20 -0.45 18.41
CA MET A 65 9.62 -0.33 18.04
C MET A 65 9.89 0.93 17.20
N PHE A 66 8.86 1.49 16.60
CA PHE A 66 8.95 2.68 15.76
C PHE A 66 8.56 3.96 16.50
N ASP A 67 8.06 3.87 17.75
CA ASP A 67 7.75 5.01 18.60
C ASP A 67 9.04 5.57 19.22
N THR A 68 9.86 6.22 18.39
CA THR A 68 11.17 6.75 18.78
C THR A 68 11.41 8.13 18.16
N PRO A 69 12.19 9.02 18.83
CA PRO A 69 12.50 10.34 18.30
C PRO A 69 13.20 10.32 16.93
N ILE A 70 13.95 9.25 16.62
CA ILE A 70 14.64 9.10 15.32
C ILE A 70 13.61 8.97 14.19
N ILE A 71 12.52 8.24 14.41
CA ILE A 71 11.45 8.09 13.42
C ILE A 71 10.72 9.43 13.24
N ASP A 72 10.49 10.19 14.31
CA ASP A 72 9.89 11.53 14.23
C ASP A 72 10.73 12.51 13.41
N ASP A 73 12.06 12.51 13.61
CA ASP A 73 12.97 13.37 12.86
C ASP A 73 13.00 12.98 11.37
N LEU A 74 12.99 11.69 11.03
CA LEU A 74 12.89 11.23 9.64
C LEU A 74 11.59 11.69 8.96
N PHE A 75 10.45 11.65 9.67
CA PHE A 75 9.20 12.17 9.14
C PHE A 75 9.24 13.69 8.97
N ARG A 76 9.84 14.42 9.90
CA ARG A 76 10.02 15.88 9.79
C ARG A 76 10.86 16.26 8.57
N GLU A 77 11.95 15.56 8.32
CA GLU A 77 12.76 15.74 7.11
C GLU A 77 11.94 15.45 5.85
N LYS A 78 11.18 14.35 5.83
CA LYS A 78 10.34 14.00 4.70
C LYS A 78 9.25 15.03 4.42
N GLU A 79 8.60 15.56 5.46
CA GLU A 79 7.62 16.63 5.31
C GLU A 79 8.25 17.91 4.75
N GLN A 80 9.47 18.25 5.19
CA GLN A 80 10.19 19.40 4.65
C GLN A 80 10.55 19.21 3.17
N GLU A 81 10.97 18.00 2.76
CA GLU A 81 11.18 17.67 1.35
C GLU A 81 9.92 17.85 0.52
N ILE A 82 8.78 17.32 1.00
CA ILE A 82 7.50 17.43 0.30
C ILE A 82 7.09 18.89 0.15
N ARG A 83 7.22 19.70 1.22
CA ARG A 83 6.92 21.14 1.16
C ARG A 83 7.81 21.85 0.15
N LYS A 84 9.12 21.59 0.17
CA LYS A 84 10.05 22.16 -0.82
C LYS A 84 9.66 21.78 -2.25
N MET A 85 9.22 20.54 -2.48
CA MET A 85 8.77 20.10 -3.80
C MET A 85 7.50 20.84 -4.24
N VAL A 86 6.52 21.01 -3.34
CA VAL A 86 5.31 21.83 -3.60
C VAL A 86 5.67 23.30 -3.86
N ASP A 87 6.61 23.85 -3.09
CA ASP A 87 7.09 25.22 -3.28
C ASP A 87 7.85 25.37 -4.62
N TYR A 88 8.63 24.36 -5.04
CA TYR A 88 9.26 24.34 -6.35
C TYR A 88 8.25 24.21 -7.49
N ASP A 89 7.23 23.37 -7.36
CA ASP A 89 6.15 23.26 -8.33
C ASP A 89 5.41 24.61 -8.44
N THR A 90 5.13 25.26 -7.31
CA THR A 90 4.50 26.58 -7.25
C THR A 90 5.39 27.66 -7.89
N ALA A 91 6.68 27.71 -7.53
CA ALA A 91 7.63 28.65 -8.12
C ALA A 91 7.82 28.41 -9.63
N LEU A 92 7.81 27.15 -10.08
CA LEU A 92 7.85 26.82 -11.50
C LEU A 92 6.57 27.29 -12.21
N THR A 93 5.39 27.09 -11.62
CA THR A 93 4.12 27.60 -12.15
C THR A 93 4.13 29.13 -12.24
N GLU A 94 4.56 29.83 -11.19
CA GLU A 94 4.68 31.30 -11.20
C GLU A 94 5.69 31.80 -12.24
N MET A 95 6.81 31.10 -12.43
CA MET A 95 7.78 31.41 -13.48
C MET A 95 7.23 31.20 -14.89
N VAL A 96 6.47 30.12 -15.11
CA VAL A 96 5.84 29.83 -16.42
C VAL A 96 4.74 30.83 -16.72
N GLU A 97 3.86 31.13 -15.76
CA GLU A 97 2.78 32.11 -15.93
C GLU A 97 3.30 33.54 -16.08
N GLY A 98 4.42 33.88 -15.42
CA GLY A 98 5.09 35.18 -15.58
C GLY A 98 5.78 35.39 -16.92
N LEU A 99 6.03 34.32 -17.70
CA LEU A 99 6.58 34.40 -19.06
C LEU A 99 5.51 34.66 -20.14
N ASP A 100 4.23 34.46 -19.82
CA ASP A 100 3.11 34.66 -20.76
C ASP A 100 2.58 36.12 -20.79
N ILE A 101 3.28 37.08 -20.15
CA ILE A 101 2.91 38.50 -20.11
C ILE A 101 4.08 39.40 -20.55
N GLU A 102 4.72 39.11 -21.68
CA GLU A 102 5.49 40.13 -22.43
C GLU A 102 5.34 39.90 -23.95
N ASP A 103 4.11 39.89 -24.45
CA ASP A 103 3.83 40.20 -25.87
C ASP A 103 2.96 41.46 -25.93
N ASN A 104 3.62 42.63 -25.93
CA ASN A 104 3.03 43.91 -26.33
C ASN A 104 3.84 44.51 -27.49
#